data_AF-A0AAI9T239-F1
#
_entry.id   AF-A0AAI9T239-F1
#
_cell.length_a   1.000
_cell.length_b   1.000
_cell.length_c   1.000
_cell.angle_alpha   90.00
_cell.angle_beta   90.00
_cell.angle_gamma   90.00
#
_symmetry.space_group_name_H-M   'P 1'
#
loop_
_entity.id
_entity.type
_entity.pdbx_description
1 polymer ?
#
loop_
_entity_poly.entity_id
_entity_poly.type
_entity_poly.pdbx_seq_one_letter_code
_entity_poly.pdbx_strand_id
1 'polypeptide(L)'
;MTSEISTDQEACISIDQECYDTIQATKCYDTIQATKCYDTIQATKCYDTIQATKCYDTIQATKCYDTIQATKCYDTIQAKVL
;
A
#
# COMPACT_ATOMS: atom_id res chain seq x y z
N MET A 1 -7.93 -5.18 -14.05
CA MET A 1 -8.91 -4.41 -13.27
C MET A 1 -8.26 -3.07 -12.95
N THR A 2 -9.07 -2.03 -12.89
CA THR A 2 -8.77 -0.58 -13.03
C THR A 2 -7.52 -0.06 -12.33
N SER A 3 -6.75 0.82 -13.00
CA SER A 3 -6.09 1.92 -12.28
C SER A 3 -6.24 3.22 -13.07
N GLU A 4 -7.35 3.91 -12.81
CA GLU A 4 -7.47 5.34 -13.05
C GLU A 4 -6.70 6.04 -11.93
N ILE A 5 -5.66 6.80 -12.26
CA ILE A 5 -4.96 7.63 -11.27
C ILE A 5 -5.84 8.86 -11.01
N SER A 6 -6.81 8.71 -10.10
CA SER A 6 -7.59 9.80 -9.55
C SER A 6 -6.79 10.53 -8.46
N THR A 7 -6.80 11.85 -8.49
CA THR A 7 -5.96 12.72 -7.63
C THR A 7 -6.42 12.82 -6.16
N ASP A 8 -7.49 12.10 -5.78
CA ASP A 8 -8.10 12.17 -4.44
C ASP A 8 -8.15 10.83 -3.64
N GLN A 9 -7.65 9.73 -4.21
CA GLN A 9 -7.65 8.32 -3.72
C GLN A 9 -8.91 7.77 -3.03
N GLU A 10 -9.41 6.69 -3.63
CA GLU A 10 -10.47 5.84 -3.08
C GLU A 10 -9.91 4.82 -2.08
N ALA A 11 -10.73 4.44 -1.09
CA ALA A 11 -10.43 3.30 -0.24
C ALA A 11 -10.54 2.02 -1.06
N CYS A 12 -9.41 1.35 -1.32
CA CYS A 12 -9.37 0.11 -2.07
C CYS A 12 -9.31 -1.08 -1.11
N ILE A 13 -10.11 -2.11 -1.39
CA ILE A 13 -9.98 -3.42 -0.74
C ILE A 13 -9.69 -4.44 -1.84
N SER A 14 -8.45 -4.93 -1.87
CA SER A 14 -7.99 -5.94 -2.84
C SER A 14 -7.87 -7.30 -2.15
N ILE A 15 -8.62 -8.30 -2.65
CA ILE A 15 -8.60 -9.68 -2.12
C ILE A 15 -8.35 -10.64 -3.27
N ASP A 16 -7.07 -10.90 -3.56
CA ASP A 16 -6.67 -11.64 -4.75
C ASP A 16 -5.51 -12.61 -4.47
N GLN A 17 -5.33 -13.60 -5.35
CA GLN A 17 -4.18 -14.49 -5.25
C GLN A 17 -2.85 -13.73 -5.44
N GLU A 18 -2.86 -12.72 -6.30
CA GLU A 18 -1.76 -11.79 -6.51
C GLU A 18 -2.32 -10.37 -6.72
N CYS A 19 -1.76 -9.38 -6.03
CA CYS A 19 -2.11 -7.96 -6.13
C CYS A 19 -0.86 -7.15 -6.55
N TYR A 20 -1.06 -6.16 -7.43
CA TYR A 20 -0.03 -5.27 -7.94
C TYR A 20 -0.59 -3.86 -8.13
N ASP A 21 -0.36 -2.97 -7.15
CA ASP A 21 -0.89 -1.62 -7.20
C ASP A 21 0.21 -0.54 -7.17
N THR A 22 -0.08 0.58 -7.83
CA THR A 22 0.75 1.79 -7.77
C THR A 22 -0.15 2.99 -7.55
N ILE A 23 0.13 3.71 -6.48
CA ILE A 23 -0.78 4.69 -5.92
C ILE A 23 -0.04 6.01 -5.72
N GLN A 24 -0.63 7.08 -6.24
CA GLN A 24 -0.13 8.45 -6.07
C GLN A 24 -1.27 9.35 -5.64
N ALA A 25 -1.23 9.85 -4.40
CA ALA A 25 -2.33 10.62 -3.85
C ALA A 25 -1.94 11.55 -2.71
N THR A 26 -2.84 12.49 -2.37
CA THR A 26 -2.66 13.30 -1.17
C THR A 26 -2.89 12.48 0.11
N LYS A 27 -3.84 11.54 0.09
CA LYS A 27 -4.16 10.64 1.20
C LYS A 27 -4.37 9.24 0.63
N CYS A 28 -3.88 8.21 1.30
CA CYS A 28 -3.98 6.81 0.90
C CYS A 28 -4.55 5.98 2.04
N TYR A 29 -5.48 5.08 1.74
CA TYR A 29 -6.10 4.16 2.70
C TYR A 29 -6.36 2.81 2.02
N ASP A 30 -5.47 1.83 2.21
CA ASP A 30 -5.62 0.51 1.57
C ASP A 30 -5.66 -0.65 2.57
N THR A 31 -6.42 -1.68 2.21
CA THR A 31 -6.40 -2.97 2.89
C THR A 31 -6.26 -4.08 1.87
N ILE A 32 -5.17 -4.85 1.97
CA ILE A 32 -4.85 -5.89 1.01
C ILE A 32 -4.76 -7.23 1.72
N GLN A 33 -5.47 -8.23 1.18
CA GLN A 33 -5.38 -9.62 1.62
C GLN A 33 -5.02 -10.51 0.42
N ALA A 34 -3.77 -10.99 0.37
CA ALA A 34 -3.28 -11.70 -0.81
C ALA A 34 -2.26 -12.82 -0.50
N THR A 35 -2.10 -13.79 -1.41
CA THR A 35 -0.98 -14.75 -1.29
C THR A 35 0.35 -14.06 -1.64
N LYS A 36 0.35 -13.17 -2.64
CA LYS A 36 1.46 -12.30 -3.03
C LYS A 36 0.97 -10.86 -3.23
N CYS A 37 1.69 -9.91 -2.64
CA CYS A 37 1.38 -8.49 -2.68
C CYS A 37 2.60 -7.71 -3.18
N TYR A 38 2.41 -6.78 -4.11
CA TYR A 38 3.46 -5.91 -4.65
C TYR A 38 2.93 -4.49 -4.83
N ASP A 39 3.23 -3.60 -3.87
CA ASP A 39 2.65 -2.25 -3.85
C ASP A 39 3.70 -1.16 -3.84
N THR A 40 3.39 -0.06 -4.51
CA THR A 40 4.17 1.17 -4.43
C THR A 40 3.25 2.35 -4.17
N ILE A 41 3.46 3.01 -3.04
CA ILE A 41 2.61 4.11 -2.58
C ILE A 41 3.45 5.36 -2.40
N GLN A 42 3.01 6.45 -3.04
CA GLN A 42 3.56 7.79 -2.84
C GLN A 42 2.45 8.74 -2.38
N ALA A 43 2.49 9.13 -1.10
CA ALA A 43 1.41 9.94 -0.53
C ALA A 43 1.86 10.95 0.52
N THR A 44 1.10 12.04 0.70
CA THR A 44 1.35 12.92 1.85
C THR A 44 0.96 12.24 3.17
N LYS A 45 -0.15 11.47 3.15
CA LYS A 45 -0.62 10.65 4.27
C LYS A 45 -0.95 9.24 3.77
N CYS A 46 -0.42 8.22 4.44
CA CYS A 46 -0.60 6.80 4.11
C CYS A 46 -1.17 6.05 5.31
N TYR A 47 -2.15 5.18 5.09
CA TYR A 47 -2.76 4.31 6.09
C TYR A 47 -3.05 2.93 5.50
N ASP A 48 -2.16 1.97 5.70
CA ASP A 48 -2.27 0.66 5.04
C ASP A 48 -2.32 -0.51 6.00
N THR A 49 -3.06 -1.54 5.61
CA THR A 49 -3.08 -2.85 6.28
C THR A 49 -2.90 -3.96 5.26
N ILE A 50 -1.80 -4.70 5.36
CA ILE A 50 -1.47 -5.80 4.46
C ILE A 50 -1.48 -7.12 5.24
N GLN A 51 -2.26 -8.09 4.78
CA GLN A 51 -2.25 -9.47 5.26
C GLN A 51 -1.87 -10.41 4.12
N ALA A 52 -0.63 -10.90 4.12
CA ALA A 52 -0.15 -11.70 2.99
C ALA A 52 0.82 -12.83 3.34
N THR A 53 0.90 -13.86 2.49
CA THR A 53 1.97 -14.86 2.65
C THR A 53 3.32 -14.31 2.19
N LYS A 54 3.32 -13.52 1.12
CA LYS A 54 4.48 -12.77 0.60
C LYS A 54 4.07 -11.34 0.29
N CYS A 55 4.79 -10.37 0.83
CA CYS A 55 4.57 -8.95 0.57
C CYS A 55 5.89 -8.29 0.15
N TYR A 56 5.79 -7.42 -0.85
CA TYR A 56 6.80 -6.47 -1.27
C TYR A 56 6.15 -5.11 -1.38
N ASP A 57 6.58 -4.16 -0.56
CA ASP A 57 5.96 -2.84 -0.48
C ASP A 57 7.00 -1.73 -0.45
N THR A 58 6.68 -0.62 -1.09
CA THR A 58 7.47 0.60 -1.05
C THR A 58 6.57 1.79 -0.78
N ILE A 59 6.75 2.41 0.38
CA ILE A 59 5.93 3.55 0.81
C ILE A 59 6.83 4.78 0.96
N GLN A 60 6.53 5.83 0.21
CA GLN A 60 7.16 7.14 0.34
C GLN A 60 6.11 8.16 0.80
N ALA A 61 6.22 8.61 2.05
CA ALA A 61 5.22 9.50 2.62
C ALA A 61 5.76 10.54 3.61
N THR A 62 5.00 11.61 3.82
CA THR A 62 5.28 12.54 4.94
C THR A 62 4.74 11.97 6.26
N LYS A 63 3.58 11.32 6.21
CA LYS A 63 2.99 10.59 7.35
C LYS A 63 2.56 9.20 6.89
N CYS A 64 3.02 8.17 7.56
CA CYS A 64 2.71 6.77 7.25
C CYS A 64 2.22 6.06 8.51
N TYR A 65 1.15 5.28 8.36
CA TYR A 65 0.67 4.33 9.35
C TYR A 65 0.42 3.01 8.64
N ASP A 66 1.25 2.02 8.90
CA ASP A 66 1.21 0.72 8.22
C ASP A 66 1.04 -0.41 9.24
N THR A 67 0.38 -1.48 8.82
CA THR A 67 0.30 -2.73 9.56
C THR A 67 0.44 -3.89 8.60
N ILE A 68 1.55 -4.60 8.69
CA ILE A 68 1.84 -5.75 7.83
C ILE A 68 1.86 -7.03 8.66
N GLN A 69 0.96 -7.95 8.33
CA GLN A 69 0.96 -9.33 8.85
C GLN A 69 1.33 -10.27 7.72
N ALA A 70 2.60 -10.72 7.70
CA ALA A 70 3.07 -11.60 6.66
C ALA A 70 4.10 -12.65 7.10
N THR A 71 4.08 -13.80 6.40
CA THR A 71 5.09 -14.85 6.58
C THR A 71 6.44 -14.44 5.99
N LYS A 72 6.42 -13.70 4.87
CA LYS A 72 7.59 -13.11 4.22
C LYS A 72 7.25 -11.69 3.78
N CYS A 73 8.01 -10.71 4.26
CA CYS A 73 7.83 -9.31 3.94
C CYS A 73 9.17 -8.69 3.53
N TYR A 74 9.12 -7.82 2.53
CA TYR A 74 10.19 -6.93 2.13
C TYR A 74 9.61 -5.54 1.96
N ASP A 75 9.82 -4.73 2.99
CA ASP A 75 9.28 -3.40 3.12
C ASP A 75 10.37 -2.34 2.96
N THR A 76 10.00 -1.22 2.35
CA THR A 76 10.82 -0.01 2.36
C THR A 76 9.93 1.19 2.60
N ILE A 77 10.01 1.73 3.81
CA ILE A 77 9.22 2.88 4.23
C ILE A 77 10.15 4.08 4.39
N GLN A 78 9.92 5.11 3.57
CA GLN A 78 10.56 6.41 3.69
C GLN A 78 9.53 7.42 4.19
N ALA A 79 9.50 7.57 5.51
CA ALA A 79 8.66 8.56 6.19
C ALA A 79 9.46 9.83 6.49
N LYS A 80 9.12 10.95 5.86
CA LYS A 80 9.74 12.25 6.16
C LYS A 80 8.92 12.97 7.24
N VAL A 81 9.34 12.84 8.49
CA VAL A 81 8.78 13.61 9.60
C VAL A 81 9.30 15.05 9.48
N LEU A 82 8.41 16.00 9.21
CA LEU A 82 8.68 17.44 9.30
C LEU A 82 8.37 17.96 10.70
#